data_AF-A0AA86RI31-F1
#
_entry.id   AF-A0AA86RI31-F1
#
_cell.length_a   1.000
_cell.length_b   1.000
_cell.length_c   1.000
_cell.angle_alpha   90.00
_cell.angle_beta   90.00
_cell.angle_gamma   90.00
#
_symmetry.space_group_name_H-M   'P 1'
#
loop_
_entity.id
_entity.type
_entity.pdbx_description
1 polymer ?
#
loop_
_entity_poly.entity_id
_entity_poly.type
_entity_poly.pdbx_seq_one_letter_code
_entity_poly.pdbx_strand_id
1 'polypeptide(L)'
;MVVFMVTLNYLAQLAPLETAAKNKQWYGTESHECVALVKPWIPGKTTKQWIRGIKVKGNKITQGTCIASFQYSTSKGYFYDGSIGGHAAVFVSQDSAGITVYDQWNTQPCHKRVIRFKGDGNKANDGNEFYVIN
;
A
#
# COMPACT_ATOMS: atom_id res chain seq x y z
N MET A 1 -4.74 -1.86 -28.21
CA MET A 1 -5.83 -1.37 -27.34
C MET A 1 -6.46 -2.58 -26.68
N VAL A 2 -6.07 -2.91 -25.44
CA VAL A 2 -6.71 -4.00 -24.68
C VAL A 2 -6.96 -3.47 -23.28
N VAL A 3 -8.05 -2.71 -23.15
CA VAL A 3 -8.70 -2.45 -21.87
C VAL A 3 -9.68 -3.60 -21.69
N PHE A 4 -9.23 -4.69 -21.07
CA PHE A 4 -10.12 -5.79 -20.71
C PHE A 4 -10.01 -6.07 -19.21
N MET A 5 -11.19 -6.11 -18.58
CA MET A 5 -11.46 -6.50 -17.19
C MET A 5 -11.41 -5.39 -16.13
N VAL A 6 -12.34 -4.42 -16.24
CA VAL A 6 -12.76 -3.62 -15.07
C VAL A 6 -14.26 -3.77 -14.87
N THR A 7 -14.74 -5.01 -14.68
CA THR A 7 -16.08 -5.30 -14.15
C THR A 7 -16.11 -6.70 -13.53
N LEU A 8 -15.35 -6.91 -12.46
CA LEU A 8 -15.52 -8.06 -11.57
C LEU A 8 -15.55 -7.54 -10.13
N ASN A 9 -16.72 -7.66 -9.49
CA ASN A 9 -17.01 -7.46 -8.07
C ASN A 9 -15.89 -6.81 -7.26
N TYR A 10 -16.02 -5.51 -6.95
CA TYR A 10 -15.10 -4.76 -6.07
C TYR A 10 -14.85 -5.44 -4.71
N LEU A 11 -15.78 -6.29 -4.25
CA LEU A 11 -15.63 -7.13 -3.04
C LEU A 11 -14.67 -8.32 -3.22
N ALA A 12 -14.54 -8.85 -4.44
CA ALA A 12 -13.66 -9.99 -4.75
C ALA A 12 -12.19 -9.58 -4.86
N GLN A 13 -11.91 -8.30 -5.17
CA GLN A 13 -10.56 -7.84 -5.42
C GLN A 13 -9.64 -8.03 -4.21
N LEU A 14 -10.11 -7.77 -2.98
CA LEU A 14 -9.31 -7.93 -1.75
C LEU A 14 -9.41 -9.31 -1.09
N ALA A 15 -10.20 -10.24 -1.65
CA ALA A 15 -10.41 -11.57 -1.08
C ALA A 15 -9.11 -12.37 -0.81
N PRO A 16 -8.06 -12.28 -1.66
CA PRO A 16 -6.78 -12.93 -1.37
C PRO A 16 -6.10 -12.38 -0.10
N LEU A 17 -6.14 -11.06 0.12
CA LEU A 17 -5.55 -10.43 1.31
C LEU A 17 -6.37 -10.72 2.57
N GLU A 18 -7.70 -10.73 2.45
CA GLU A 18 -8.58 -11.15 3.54
C GLU A 18 -8.31 -12.61 3.95
N THR A 19 -8.10 -13.51 2.98
CA THR A 19 -7.77 -14.91 3.24
C THR A 19 -6.40 -15.05 3.90
N ALA A 20 -5.37 -14.39 3.36
CA ALA A 20 -4.05 -14.38 3.97
C ALA A 20 -4.09 -13.83 5.41
N ALA A 21 -4.83 -12.75 5.63
CA ALA A 21 -5.01 -12.16 6.96
C ALA A 21 -5.69 -13.10 7.95
N LYS A 22 -6.77 -13.77 7.55
CA LYS A 22 -7.45 -14.78 8.38
C LYS A 22 -6.55 -15.94 8.74
N ASN A 23 -5.74 -16.38 7.78
CA ASN A 23 -4.83 -17.51 7.96
C ASN A 23 -3.51 -17.13 8.64
N LYS A 24 -3.28 -15.84 8.94
CA LYS A 24 -1.99 -15.31 9.44
C LYS A 24 -0.82 -15.70 8.55
N GLN A 25 -1.02 -15.61 7.24
CA GLN A 25 -0.05 -15.96 6.21
C GLN A 25 0.60 -14.70 5.63
N TRP A 26 1.86 -14.82 5.23
CA TRP A 26 2.51 -13.83 4.39
C TRP A 26 1.90 -13.88 2.98
N TYR A 27 1.79 -12.71 2.36
CA TYR A 27 1.34 -12.55 0.98
C TYR A 27 2.53 -12.21 0.08
N GLY A 28 2.51 -12.73 -1.14
CA GLY A 28 3.64 -12.65 -2.08
C GLY A 28 4.72 -13.70 -1.77
N THR A 29 5.65 -13.87 -2.71
CA THR A 29 6.68 -14.93 -2.65
C THR A 29 8.11 -14.40 -2.54
N GLU A 30 8.33 -13.09 -2.70
CA GLU A 30 9.68 -12.52 -2.76
C GLU A 30 10.32 -12.31 -1.39
N SER A 31 9.53 -11.98 -0.36
CA SER A 31 9.99 -11.80 1.02
C SER A 31 8.81 -11.70 2.00
N HIS A 32 9.11 -11.51 3.29
CA HIS A 32 8.13 -11.23 4.33
C HIS A 32 7.88 -9.72 4.53
N GLU A 33 8.37 -8.87 3.64
CA GLU A 33 8.26 -7.41 3.76
C GLU A 33 6.97 -6.86 3.16
N CYS A 34 6.70 -5.58 3.45
CA CYS A 34 5.52 -4.86 2.95
C CYS A 34 5.46 -4.79 1.41
N VAL A 35 6.62 -4.66 0.76
CA VAL A 35 6.73 -4.62 -0.71
C VAL A 35 6.26 -5.94 -1.33
N ALA A 36 6.59 -7.08 -0.73
CA ALA A 36 6.20 -8.40 -1.24
C ALA A 36 4.68 -8.56 -1.28
N LEU A 37 3.97 -7.93 -0.35
CA LEU A 37 2.51 -7.91 -0.34
C LEU A 37 1.95 -7.04 -1.48
N VAL A 38 2.55 -5.88 -1.74
CA VAL A 38 2.03 -4.85 -2.67
C VAL A 38 2.40 -5.14 -4.12
N LYS A 39 3.60 -5.63 -4.41
CA LYS A 39 4.13 -5.79 -5.76
C LYS A 39 3.26 -6.65 -6.70
N PRO A 40 2.60 -7.74 -6.26
CA PRO A 40 1.66 -8.48 -7.12
C PRO A 40 0.48 -7.66 -7.64
N TRP A 41 0.15 -6.54 -6.98
CA TRP A 41 -0.95 -5.65 -7.34
C TRP A 41 -0.55 -4.56 -8.33
N ILE A 42 0.75 -4.44 -8.64
CA ILE A 42 1.31 -3.46 -9.57
C ILE A 42 2.17 -4.19 -10.63
N PRO A 43 1.55 -5.00 -11.50
CA PRO A 43 2.28 -5.83 -12.44
C PRO A 43 3.15 -4.97 -13.37
N GLY A 44 4.39 -5.42 -13.62
CA GLY A 44 5.32 -4.77 -14.54
C GLY A 44 6.10 -3.57 -14.00
N LYS A 45 5.96 -3.22 -12.70
CA LYS A 45 6.78 -2.17 -12.05
C LYS A 45 7.64 -2.74 -10.93
N THR A 46 8.94 -2.46 -11.01
CA THR A 46 9.85 -2.60 -9.87
C THR A 46 9.62 -1.45 -8.88
N THR A 47 10.03 -1.62 -7.62
CA THR A 47 9.90 -0.57 -6.59
C THR A 47 10.57 0.74 -6.98
N LYS A 48 11.71 0.67 -7.70
CA LYS A 48 12.41 1.87 -8.24
C LYS A 48 11.57 2.68 -9.23
N GLN A 49 10.55 2.07 -9.82
CA GLN A 49 9.64 2.74 -10.77
C GLN A 49 8.38 3.27 -10.08
N TRP A 50 8.21 3.04 -8.77
CA TRP A 50 7.08 3.60 -8.03
C TRP A 50 7.31 5.09 -7.82
N ILE A 51 6.35 5.88 -8.30
CA ILE A 51 6.39 7.34 -8.22
C ILE A 51 5.24 7.81 -7.31
N ARG A 52 5.52 8.84 -6.52
CA ARG A 52 4.52 9.45 -5.64
C ARG A 52 3.37 10.05 -6.45
N GLY A 53 2.18 9.49 -6.28
CA GLY A 53 0.92 10.01 -6.81
C GLY A 53 0.21 10.96 -5.84
N ILE A 54 -1.12 10.95 -5.89
CA ILE A 54 -1.96 11.79 -5.04
C ILE A 54 -1.85 11.39 -3.57
N LYS A 55 -1.97 12.37 -2.67
CA LYS A 55 -1.98 12.12 -1.23
C LYS A 55 -3.23 11.35 -0.85
N VAL A 56 -3.12 10.32 -0.01
CA VAL A 56 -4.29 9.50 0.39
C VAL A 56 -5.25 10.32 1.25
N LYS A 57 -4.73 10.92 2.33
CA LYS A 57 -5.53 11.68 3.31
C LYS A 57 -6.37 12.76 2.63
N GLY A 58 -7.68 12.67 2.80
CA GLY A 58 -8.66 13.67 2.32
C GLY A 58 -9.05 13.52 0.84
N ASN A 59 -8.40 12.64 0.08
CA ASN A 59 -8.76 12.39 -1.32
C ASN A 59 -9.64 11.14 -1.45
N LYS A 60 -10.48 11.10 -2.48
CA LYS A 60 -11.26 9.91 -2.82
C LYS A 60 -10.34 8.90 -3.50
N ILE A 61 -10.00 7.84 -2.77
CA ILE A 61 -9.14 6.74 -3.25
C ILE A 61 -10.00 5.48 -3.39
N THR A 62 -9.80 4.74 -4.48
CA THR A 62 -10.49 3.48 -4.71
C THR A 62 -9.93 2.39 -3.80
N GLN A 63 -10.81 1.58 -3.23
CA GLN A 63 -10.41 0.37 -2.51
C GLN A 63 -9.52 -0.51 -3.40
N GLY A 64 -8.44 -1.07 -2.84
CA GLY A 64 -7.44 -1.85 -3.57
C GLY A 64 -6.32 -1.05 -4.21
N THR A 65 -6.35 0.29 -4.14
CA THR A 65 -5.22 1.10 -4.60
C THR A 65 -3.98 0.85 -3.74
N CYS A 66 -2.84 0.64 -4.39
CA CYS A 66 -1.56 0.50 -3.72
C CYS A 66 -1.02 1.87 -3.30
N ILE A 67 -0.54 1.96 -2.07
CA ILE A 67 -0.08 3.20 -1.45
C ILE A 67 1.28 2.97 -0.77
N ALA A 68 2.07 4.03 -0.65
CA ALA A 68 3.33 3.99 0.07
C ALA A 68 3.69 5.33 0.71
N SER A 69 4.56 5.28 1.72
CA SER A 69 5.26 6.45 2.23
C SER A 69 6.58 6.64 1.50
N PHE A 70 6.62 7.65 0.63
CA PHE A 70 7.77 7.96 -0.22
C PHE A 70 8.84 8.73 0.55
N GLN A 71 10.10 8.31 0.47
CA GLN A 71 11.19 8.85 1.28
C GLN A 71 12.14 9.79 0.53
N TYR A 72 12.44 9.52 -0.74
CA TYR A 72 13.51 10.22 -1.47
C TYR A 72 12.98 11.14 -2.57
N SER A 73 13.47 12.38 -2.63
CA SER A 73 13.16 13.37 -3.67
C SER A 73 14.33 13.54 -4.62
N THR A 74 14.08 13.43 -5.92
CA THR A 74 15.02 13.84 -6.99
C THR A 74 14.41 14.96 -7.83
N SER A 75 15.16 15.50 -8.80
CA SER A 75 14.62 16.36 -9.84
C SER A 75 13.50 15.72 -10.67
N LYS A 76 13.31 14.39 -10.59
CA LYS A 76 12.26 13.63 -11.27
C LYS A 76 11.06 13.31 -10.37
N GLY A 77 11.04 13.79 -9.13
CA GLY A 77 9.96 13.55 -8.16
C GLY A 77 10.36 12.65 -6.99
N TYR A 78 9.36 12.14 -6.27
CA TYR A 78 9.55 11.32 -5.08
C TYR A 78 9.42 9.83 -5.41
N PHE A 79 10.37 9.03 -4.92
CA PHE A 79 10.49 7.60 -5.21
C PHE A 79 10.44 6.76 -3.93
N TYR A 80 9.90 5.55 -4.06
CA TYR A 80 9.92 4.57 -2.99
C TYR A 80 11.19 3.72 -3.12
N ASP A 81 12.08 3.83 -2.15
CA ASP A 81 13.36 3.11 -2.14
C ASP A 81 13.34 1.87 -1.24
N GLY A 82 12.24 1.64 -0.51
CA GLY A 82 12.14 0.55 0.47
C GLY A 82 13.12 0.70 1.63
N SER A 83 13.65 1.90 1.88
CA SER A 83 14.60 2.17 2.96
C SER A 83 13.94 2.10 4.33
N ILE A 84 14.80 2.05 5.36
CA ILE A 84 14.39 1.99 6.78
C ILE A 84 13.41 3.13 7.07
N GLY A 85 12.23 2.78 7.59
CA GLY A 85 11.17 3.73 7.96
C GLY A 85 10.06 3.93 6.91
N GLY A 86 10.22 3.41 5.69
CA GLY A 86 9.23 3.47 4.63
C GLY A 86 8.26 2.30 4.72
N HIS A 87 7.05 2.47 4.17
CA HIS A 87 6.06 1.39 4.18
C HIS A 87 5.16 1.43 2.95
N ALA A 88 4.72 0.24 2.51
CA ALA A 88 3.80 0.07 1.40
C ALA A 88 2.61 -0.78 1.85
N ALA A 89 1.41 -0.46 1.36
CA ALA A 89 0.19 -1.14 1.76
C ALA A 89 -0.86 -1.13 0.63
N VAL A 90 -1.90 -1.95 0.79
CA VAL A 90 -3.09 -1.93 -0.07
C VAL A 90 -4.22 -1.22 0.68
N PHE A 91 -4.70 -0.12 0.09
CA PHE A 91 -5.73 0.74 0.66
C PHE A 91 -7.09 0.02 0.72
N VAL A 92 -7.80 0.17 1.84
CA VAL A 92 -9.18 -0.30 2.00
C VAL A 92 -10.13 0.90 2.05
N SER A 93 -9.93 1.79 3.02
CA SER A 93 -10.78 2.96 3.27
C SER A 93 -10.02 4.02 4.08
N GLN A 94 -10.62 5.19 4.26
CA GLN A 94 -10.15 6.20 5.21
C GLN A 94 -11.31 6.90 5.88
N ASP A 95 -11.04 7.43 7.06
CA ASP A 95 -11.94 8.29 7.82
C ASP A 95 -11.14 9.42 8.49
N SER A 96 -11.72 10.15 9.45
CA SER A 96 -11.02 11.21 10.16
C SER A 96 -9.89 10.73 11.07
N ALA A 97 -9.88 9.45 11.46
CA ALA A 97 -8.88 8.87 12.36
C ALA A 97 -7.65 8.35 11.61
N GLY A 98 -7.83 7.81 10.39
CA GLY A 98 -6.70 7.27 9.63
C GLY A 98 -7.09 6.56 8.33
N ILE A 99 -6.15 5.75 7.85
CA ILE A 99 -6.31 4.88 6.69
C ILE A 99 -6.43 3.42 7.14
N THR A 100 -7.44 2.71 6.66
CA THR A 100 -7.55 1.26 6.81
C THR A 100 -6.82 0.60 5.64
N VAL A 101 -5.92 -0.33 5.94
CA VAL A 101 -5.07 -0.98 4.95
C VAL A 101 -4.92 -2.46 5.22
N TYR A 102 -4.51 -3.20 4.20
CA TYR A 102 -3.77 -4.45 4.39
C TYR A 102 -2.29 -4.20 4.21
N ASP A 103 -1.49 -4.71 5.14
CA ASP A 103 -0.05 -4.71 5.06
C ASP A 103 0.57 -5.89 5.83
N GLN A 104 1.89 -6.03 5.71
CA GLN A 104 2.70 -7.02 6.40
C GLN A 104 4.12 -6.45 6.60
N TRP A 105 4.90 -7.09 7.46
CA TRP A 105 6.35 -6.89 7.57
C TRP A 105 7.00 -8.15 8.17
N ASN A 106 8.33 -8.17 8.30
CA ASN A 106 9.09 -9.37 8.66
C ASN A 106 8.59 -10.18 9.88
N THR A 107 7.95 -9.52 10.86
CA THR A 107 7.45 -10.09 12.12
C THR A 107 5.93 -10.09 12.21
N GLN A 108 5.22 -9.59 11.20
CA GLN A 108 3.76 -9.52 11.14
C GLN A 108 3.28 -10.00 9.77
N PRO A 109 2.65 -11.19 9.70
CA PRO A 109 1.96 -11.64 8.50
C PRO A 109 0.91 -10.64 8.03
N CYS A 110 0.38 -10.86 6.82
CA CYS A 110 -0.70 -10.05 6.27
C CYS A 110 -1.80 -9.84 7.32
N HIS A 111 -2.20 -8.60 7.52
CA HIS A 111 -3.32 -8.28 8.40
C HIS A 111 -3.96 -6.95 7.96
N LYS A 112 -5.18 -6.72 8.46
CA LYS A 112 -5.89 -5.47 8.27
C LYS A 112 -5.68 -4.59 9.50
N ARG A 113 -5.28 -3.34 9.32
CA ARG A 113 -5.13 -2.37 10.42
C ARG A 113 -5.45 -0.95 10.00
N VAL A 114 -5.64 -0.09 11.00
CA VAL A 114 -5.73 1.36 10.82
C VAL A 114 -4.37 1.99 11.09
N ILE A 115 -3.85 2.73 10.11
CA ILE A 115 -2.71 3.62 10.29
C ILE A 115 -3.27 5.02 10.60
N ARG A 116 -3.08 5.47 11.84
CA ARG A 116 -3.64 6.74 12.32
C ARG A 116 -2.96 7.95 11.69
N PHE A 117 -3.69 9.04 11.55
CA PHE A 117 -3.13 10.35 11.20
C PHE A 117 -2.50 11.00 12.43
N LYS A 118 -1.23 10.69 12.71
CA LYS A 118 -0.56 11.10 13.95
C LYS A 118 0.15 12.45 13.82
N GLY A 119 0.80 12.71 12.69
CA GLY A 119 1.66 13.88 12.51
C GLY A 119 2.98 13.75 13.28
N ASP A 120 3.39 12.53 13.64
CA ASP A 120 4.60 12.26 14.42
C ASP A 120 5.84 12.01 13.53
N GLY A 121 5.65 12.00 12.20
CA GLY A 121 6.73 11.81 11.23
C GLY A 121 7.20 10.36 11.07
N ASN A 122 6.58 9.40 11.76
CA ASN A 122 6.86 7.98 11.57
C ASN A 122 6.26 7.51 10.24
N LYS A 123 7.05 7.56 9.17
CA LYS A 123 6.59 7.31 7.80
C LYS A 123 5.93 5.94 7.59
N ALA A 124 6.28 4.93 8.38
CA ALA A 124 5.64 3.62 8.31
C ALA A 124 4.28 3.54 9.02
N ASN A 125 4.05 4.42 9.99
CA ASN A 125 2.92 4.33 10.93
C ASN A 125 2.13 5.63 11.09
N ASP A 126 2.35 6.59 10.21
CA ASP A 126 1.61 7.84 10.12
C ASP A 126 0.87 7.92 8.78
N GLY A 127 -0.46 7.86 8.84
CA GLY A 127 -1.31 7.95 7.65
C GLY A 127 -1.15 9.26 6.87
N ASN A 128 -0.58 10.30 7.48
CA ASN A 128 -0.29 11.57 6.81
C ASN A 128 0.80 11.44 5.72
N GLU A 129 1.60 10.39 5.77
CA GLU A 129 2.77 10.19 4.91
C GLU A 129 2.47 9.32 3.68
N PHE A 130 1.24 8.82 3.52
CA PHE A 130 0.88 7.90 2.44
C PHE A 130 0.35 8.61 1.19
N TYR A 131 0.85 8.14 0.04
CA TYR A 131 0.46 8.57 -1.30
C TYR A 131 0.17 7.34 -2.16
N VAL A 132 -0.66 7.52 -3.18
CA VAL A 132 -0.88 6.49 -4.22
C VAL A 132 0.44 6.19 -4.93
N ILE A 133 0.69 4.91 -5.22
CA ILE A 133 1.79 4.48 -6.08
C ILE A 133 1.35 4.62 -7.54
N ASN A 134 2.08 5.44 -8.30
CA ASN A 134 1.95 5.60 -9.75
C ASN A 134 3.09 4.95 -10.52
#